data_AF-A0A2V8NWS0-F1
#
_entry.id   AF-A0A2V8NWS0-F1
#
_cell.length_a   1.000
_cell.length_b   1.000
_cell.length_c   1.000
_cell.angle_alpha   90.00
_cell.angle_beta   90.00
_cell.angle_gamma   90.00
#
_symmetry.space_group_name_H-M   'P 1'
#
loop_
_entity.id
_entity.type
_entity.pdbx_description
1 polymer ?
#
loop_
_entity_poly.entity_id
_entity_poly.type
_entity_poly.pdbx_seq_one_letter_code
_entity_poly.pdbx_strand_id
1 'polypeptide(L)'
;MIETSVESKAAPLSAEELRKINAYWRAANYLSVGQIYLFDNPLLREPLKLEHIKPRLLGHWGTTPGLNFIYVHLNRIIKQHDLNTIYITGPGHGGPGLVANTYLEGTYSE
;
A
#
# COMPACT_ATOMS: atom_id res chain seq x y z
N MET A 1 -27.94 -20.75 -6.07
CA MET A 1 -27.92 -19.42 -6.69
C MET A 1 -28.52 -18.47 -5.65
N ILE A 2 -27.68 -17.82 -4.84
CA ILE A 2 -28.15 -16.80 -3.89
C ILE A 2 -27.73 -15.47 -4.51
N GLU A 3 -28.67 -14.83 -5.21
CA GLU A 3 -28.54 -13.41 -5.56
C GLU A 3 -28.73 -12.60 -4.28
N THR A 4 -27.64 -12.28 -3.61
CA THR A 4 -27.63 -11.13 -2.70
C THR A 4 -27.49 -9.89 -3.56
N SER A 5 -28.61 -9.26 -3.90
CA SER A 5 -28.62 -7.89 -4.40
C SER A 5 -28.06 -6.99 -3.30
N VAL A 6 -26.82 -6.53 -3.48
CA VAL A 6 -26.25 -5.50 -2.61
C VAL A 6 -26.95 -4.20 -2.97
N GLU A 7 -28.01 -3.88 -2.25
CA GLU A 7 -28.69 -2.60 -2.37
C GLU A 7 -27.78 -1.52 -1.75
N SER A 8 -26.84 -1.01 -2.56
CA SER A 8 -25.97 0.06 -2.11
C SER A 8 -26.77 1.36 -2.07
N LYS A 9 -27.20 1.78 -0.89
CA LYS A 9 -27.44 3.22 -0.67
C LYS A 9 -26.08 3.92 -0.81
N ALA A 10 -25.80 4.42 -2.01
CA ALA A 10 -24.53 5.05 -2.37
C ALA A 10 -24.40 6.41 -1.66
N ALA A 11 -24.08 6.37 -0.37
CA ALA A 11 -23.53 7.51 0.33
C ALA A 11 -22.01 7.52 0.11
N PRO A 12 -21.38 8.70 -0.04
CA PRO A 12 -19.93 8.81 -0.02
C PRO A 12 -19.33 8.19 1.25
N LEU A 13 -18.05 7.79 1.18
CA LEU A 13 -17.32 7.36 2.37
C LEU A 13 -17.35 8.45 3.43
N SER A 14 -17.39 8.04 4.70
CA SER A 14 -17.20 9.00 5.78
C SER A 14 -15.81 9.67 5.64
N ALA A 15 -15.71 10.91 6.11
CA ALA A 15 -14.44 11.63 6.10
C ALA A 15 -13.32 10.87 6.83
N GLU A 16 -13.67 10.15 7.89
CA GLU A 16 -12.73 9.35 8.68
C GLU A 16 -12.24 8.11 7.93
N GLU A 17 -13.12 7.39 7.24
CA GLU A 17 -12.71 6.26 6.38
C GLU A 17 -11.77 6.73 5.26
N LEU A 18 -12.13 7.83 4.59
CA LEU A 18 -11.29 8.42 3.53
C LEU A 18 -9.92 8.83 4.08
N ARG A 19 -9.87 9.43 5.27
CA ARG A 19 -8.62 9.80 5.95
C ARG A 19 -7.75 8.58 6.24
N LYS A 20 -8.32 7.49 6.75
CA LYS A 20 -7.58 6.24 7.03
C LYS A 20 -7.04 5.59 5.77
N ILE A 21 -7.85 5.49 4.72
CA ILE A 21 -7.44 4.94 3.42
C ILE A 21 -6.27 5.75 2.85
N ASN A 22 -6.39 7.08 2.86
CA ASN A 22 -5.33 7.95 2.36
C ASN A 22 -4.06 7.85 3.22
N ALA A 23 -4.18 7.78 4.55
CA ALA A 23 -3.03 7.62 5.44
C ALA A 23 -2.28 6.30 5.16
N TYR A 24 -3.02 5.20 5.00
CA TYR A 24 -2.43 3.90 4.67
C TYR A 24 -1.78 3.91 3.29
N TRP A 25 -2.44 4.46 2.26
CA TRP A 25 -1.87 4.59 0.92
C TRP A 25 -0.55 5.39 0.94
N ARG A 26 -0.51 6.50 1.67
CA ARG A 26 0.70 7.31 1.86
C ARG A 26 1.80 6.56 2.61
N ALA A 27 1.46 5.80 3.64
CA ALA A 27 2.42 4.98 4.36
C ALA A 27 3.04 3.90 3.45
N ALA A 28 2.21 3.19 2.68
CA ALA A 28 2.68 2.18 1.74
C ALA A 28 3.58 2.78 0.64
N ASN A 29 3.20 3.96 0.11
CA ASN A 29 4.02 4.71 -0.85
C ASN A 29 5.36 5.14 -0.24
N TYR A 30 5.36 5.63 1.00
CA TYR A 30 6.58 6.05 1.69
C TYR A 30 7.55 4.88 1.90
N LEU A 31 7.03 3.75 2.37
CA LEU A 31 7.82 2.51 2.50
C LEU A 31 8.34 2.02 1.14
N SER A 32 7.54 2.12 0.08
CA SER A 32 7.95 1.74 -1.27
C SER A 32 9.11 2.60 -1.78
N VAL A 33 9.08 3.90 -1.51
CA VAL A 33 10.20 4.82 -1.80
C VAL A 33 11.41 4.45 -0.95
N GLY A 34 11.24 4.21 0.35
CA GLY A 34 12.33 3.76 1.22
C GLY A 34 13.03 2.51 0.67
N GLN A 35 12.25 1.51 0.25
CA GLN A 35 12.78 0.29 -0.36
C GLN A 35 13.59 0.54 -1.64
N ILE A 36 13.19 1.48 -2.49
CA ILE A 36 13.88 1.75 -3.76
C ILE A 36 15.13 2.61 -3.55
N TYR A 37 15.06 3.62 -2.68
CA TYR A 37 16.04 4.71 -2.63
C TYR A 37 16.91 4.73 -1.37
N LEU A 38 16.39 4.34 -0.20
CA LEU A 38 17.07 4.55 1.07
C LEU A 38 17.85 3.30 1.52
N PHE A 39 19.10 3.51 1.93
CA PHE A 39 19.91 2.53 2.62
C PHE A 39 19.79 2.66 4.14
N ASP A 40 19.60 3.89 4.65
CA ASP A 40 19.47 4.21 6.07
C ASP A 40 18.58 5.46 6.27
N ASN A 41 18.36 5.86 7.53
CA ASN A 41 17.52 6.98 7.97
C ASN A 41 16.09 6.93 7.38
N PRO A 42 15.39 5.78 7.49
CA PRO A 42 14.13 5.54 6.78
C PRO A 42 12.98 6.45 7.24
N LEU A 43 13.10 7.09 8.41
CA LEU A 43 12.10 8.02 8.96
C LEU A 43 12.56 9.48 8.93
N LEU A 44 13.71 9.78 8.31
CA LEU A 44 14.29 11.12 8.23
C LEU A 44 14.42 11.80 9.61
N ARG A 45 14.90 11.05 10.61
CA ARG A 45 15.11 11.56 11.98
C ARG A 45 16.23 12.60 12.04
N GLU A 46 17.15 12.54 11.09
CA GLU A 46 18.13 13.58 10.79
C GLU A 46 17.96 14.07 9.33
N PRO A 47 18.49 15.24 8.95
CA PRO A 47 18.42 15.74 7.58
C PRO A 47 18.94 14.71 6.56
N LEU A 48 18.23 14.57 5.43
CA LEU A 48 18.60 13.62 4.38
C LEU A 48 19.96 14.00 3.75
N LYS A 49 20.89 13.05 3.73
CA LYS A 49 22.21 13.17 3.13
C LYS A 49 22.40 12.12 2.05
N LEU A 50 23.36 12.32 1.16
CA LEU A 50 23.67 11.38 0.07
C LEU A 50 24.06 9.99 0.60
N GLU A 51 24.70 9.92 1.77
CA GLU A 51 25.08 8.66 2.44
C GLU A 51 23.88 7.78 2.84
N HIS A 52 22.68 8.35 2.97
CA HIS A 52 21.46 7.59 3.23
C HIS A 52 20.84 6.98 1.97
N ILE A 53 21.33 7.35 0.78
CA ILE A 53 20.81 6.87 -0.50
C ILE A 53 21.60 5.64 -0.97
N LYS A 54 20.91 4.64 -1.49
CA LYS A 54 21.57 3.45 -2.05
C LYS A 54 22.51 3.84 -3.19
N PRO A 55 23.74 3.27 -3.25
CA PRO A 55 24.67 3.55 -4.34
C PRO A 55 24.19 3.01 -5.69
N ARG A 56 23.27 2.04 -5.68
CA ARG A 56 22.60 1.51 -6.86
C ARG A 56 21.09 1.50 -6.63
N LEU A 57 20.38 2.28 -7.42
CA LEU A 57 18.93 2.38 -7.37
C LEU A 57 18.32 1.25 -8.20
N LEU A 58 17.59 0.35 -7.55
CA LEU A 58 16.92 -0.79 -8.18
C LEU A 58 15.49 -0.90 -7.66
N GLY A 59 14.56 -1.13 -8.58
CA GLY A 59 13.13 -1.23 -8.30
C GLY A 59 12.32 -0.38 -9.27
N HIS A 60 11.01 -0.56 -9.27
CA HIS A 60 10.10 0.14 -10.18
C HIS A 60 9.12 0.99 -9.39
N TRP A 61 9.11 2.29 -9.67
CA TRP A 61 8.14 3.20 -9.07
C TRP A 61 6.85 3.29 -9.89
N GLY A 62 6.91 3.29 -11.22
CA GLY A 62 5.79 3.71 -12.08
C GLY A 62 4.44 3.05 -11.78
N THR A 63 4.40 1.74 -11.53
CA THR A 63 3.15 1.02 -11.21
C THR A 63 2.81 1.02 -9.71
N THR A 64 3.81 1.23 -8.84
CA THR A 64 3.74 0.94 -7.41
C THR A 64 2.68 1.76 -6.65
N PRO A 65 2.53 3.09 -6.85
CA PRO A 65 1.46 3.87 -6.21
C PRO A 65 0.06 3.40 -6.60
N GLY A 66 -0.12 2.97 -7.85
CA GLY A 66 -1.39 2.44 -8.33
C GLY A 66 -1.73 1.10 -7.67
N LEU A 67 -0.73 0.23 -7.52
CA LEU A 67 -0.88 -1.01 -6.76
C LEU A 67 -1.22 -0.76 -5.29
N ASN A 68 -0.50 0.15 -4.62
CA ASN A 68 -0.79 0.51 -3.22
C ASN A 68 -2.20 1.10 -3.06
N PHE A 69 -2.66 1.89 -4.03
CA PHE A 69 -4.01 2.45 -4.04
C PHE A 69 -5.06 1.35 -4.15
N ILE A 70 -4.91 0.44 -5.12
CA ILE A 70 -5.82 -0.69 -5.29
C ILE A 70 -5.82 -1.58 -4.03
N TYR A 71 -4.64 -1.86 -3.47
CA TYR A 71 -4.48 -2.71 -2.30
C TYR A 71 -5.26 -2.18 -1.10
N VAL A 72 -5.11 -0.90 -0.74
CA VAL A 72 -5.86 -0.33 0.41
C VAL A 72 -7.37 -0.35 0.19
N HIS A 73 -7.83 -0.12 -1.05
CA HIS A 73 -9.24 -0.20 -1.39
C HIS A 73 -9.77 -1.65 -1.36
N LEU A 74 -8.95 -2.63 -1.75
CA LEU A 74 -9.26 -4.05 -1.57
C LEU A 74 -9.32 -4.42 -0.08
N ASN A 75 -8.36 -4.00 0.74
CA ASN A 75 -8.37 -4.22 2.18
C ASN A 75 -9.64 -3.66 2.83
N ARG A 76 -10.11 -2.49 2.40
CA ARG A 76 -11.38 -1.93 2.87
C ARG A 76 -12.55 -2.87 2.58
N ILE A 77 -12.73 -3.32 1.33
CA ILE A 77 -13.88 -4.17 0.97
C ILE A 77 -13.79 -5.56 1.59
N ILE A 78 -12.58 -6.12 1.72
CA ILE A 78 -12.33 -7.39 2.41
C ILE A 78 -12.80 -7.30 3.85
N LYS A 79 -12.38 -6.25 4.58
CA LYS A 79 -12.77 -6.06 5.98
C LYS A 79 -14.24 -5.70 6.16
N GLN A 80 -14.80 -4.92 5.25
CA GLN A 80 -16.21 -4.50 5.32
C GLN A 80 -17.18 -5.66 5.09
N HIS A 81 -16.81 -6.63 4.24
CA HIS A 81 -17.68 -7.70 3.79
C HIS A 81 -17.21 -9.11 4.16
N ASP A 82 -16.14 -9.23 4.96
CA ASP A 82 -15.52 -10.49 5.38
C ASP A 82 -15.22 -11.45 4.20
N LEU A 83 -14.57 -10.91 3.17
CA LEU A 83 -14.35 -11.63 1.91
C LEU A 83 -13.07 -12.46 1.91
N ASN A 84 -13.18 -13.73 1.54
CA ASN A 84 -12.02 -14.53 1.17
C ASN A 84 -11.51 -14.10 -0.23
N THR A 85 -10.31 -13.52 -0.30
CA THR A 85 -9.79 -12.85 -1.51
C THR A 85 -8.35 -13.26 -1.79
N ILE A 86 -8.02 -13.43 -3.08
CA ILE A 86 -6.65 -13.56 -3.57
C ILE A 86 -6.34 -12.36 -4.48
N TYR A 87 -5.22 -11.68 -4.23
CA TYR A 87 -4.77 -10.55 -5.04
C TYR A 87 -3.67 -10.99 -6.02
N ILE A 88 -3.99 -11.02 -7.32
CA ILE A 88 -3.03 -11.36 -8.39
C ILE A 88 -2.48 -10.07 -9.00
N THR A 89 -1.19 -9.81 -8.78
CA THR A 89 -0.52 -8.61 -9.31
C THR A 89 0.01 -8.87 -10.72
N GLY A 90 -0.69 -8.34 -11.73
CA GLY A 90 -0.22 -8.37 -13.13
C GLY A 90 1.12 -7.66 -13.35
N PRO A 91 1.27 -6.37 -13.01
CA PRO A 91 2.54 -5.65 -13.12
C PRO A 91 3.46 -5.99 -11.93
N GLY A 92 3.92 -7.24 -11.86
CA GLY A 92 4.68 -7.79 -10.73
C GLY A 92 6.03 -7.10 -10.44
N HIS A 93 6.54 -6.30 -11.39
CA HIS A 93 7.71 -5.46 -11.16
C HIS A 93 7.48 -4.36 -10.11
N GLY A 94 6.21 -4.08 -9.74
CA GLY A 94 5.81 -3.23 -8.61
C GLY A 94 5.95 -3.88 -7.24
N GLY A 95 6.85 -4.85 -7.08
CA GLY A 95 7.12 -5.57 -5.84
C GLY A 95 7.24 -4.71 -4.57
N PRO A 96 7.85 -3.51 -4.59
CA PRO A 96 7.94 -2.67 -3.40
C PRO A 96 6.59 -2.34 -2.75
N GLY A 97 5.53 -2.22 -3.57
CA GLY A 97 4.19 -1.99 -3.04
C GLY A 97 3.64 -3.18 -2.25
N LEU A 98 3.83 -4.39 -2.76
CA LEU A 98 3.34 -5.62 -2.11
C LEU A 98 4.08 -5.87 -0.79
N VAL A 99 5.39 -5.67 -0.78
CA VAL A 99 6.21 -5.76 0.45
C VAL A 99 5.78 -4.69 1.46
N ALA A 100 5.54 -3.44 1.02
CA ALA A 100 5.07 -2.38 1.91
C ALA A 100 3.71 -2.71 2.56
N ASN A 101 2.78 -3.29 1.80
CA ASN A 101 1.46 -3.68 2.31
C ASN A 101 1.55 -4.82 3.32
N THR A 102 2.26 -5.90 2.99
CA THR A 102 2.42 -7.06 3.88
C THR A 102 3.17 -6.71 5.18
N TYR A 103 4.10 -5.74 5.13
CA TYR A 103 4.71 -5.16 6.32
C TYR A 103 3.71 -4.39 7.19
N LEU A 104 2.89 -3.50 6.58
CA LEU A 104 1.87 -2.73 7.31
C LEU A 104 0.76 -3.62 7.91
N GLU A 105 0.51 -4.79 7.32
CA GLU A 105 -0.42 -5.80 7.83
C GLU A 105 0.18 -6.65 8.97
N GLY A 106 1.51 -6.62 9.13
CA GLY A 106 2.23 -7.43 10.11
C GLY A 106 2.38 -8.91 9.71
N THR A 107 2.04 -9.28 8.47
CA THR A 107 2.27 -10.64 7.95
C THR A 107 3.72 -10.82 7.49
N TYR A 108 4.39 -9.72 7.13
CA TYR A 108 5.84 -9.65 6.96
C TYR A 108 6.44 -8.87 8.14
N SER A 109 7.37 -9.48 8.86
CA SER A 109 8.09 -8.85 9.98
C SER A 109 9.60 -8.82 9.72
N GLU A 110 10.29 -7.98 10.50
CA GLU A 110 11.76 -7.98 10.62
C GLU A 110 12.27 -9.21 11.40
#